data_AF-A0AAJ7EBW5-F1
#
_entry.id   AF-A0AAJ7EBW5-F1
#
_cell.length_a   1.000
_cell.length_b   1.000
_cell.length_c   1.000
_cell.angle_alpha   90.00
_cell.angle_beta   90.00
_cell.angle_gamma   90.00
#
_symmetry.space_group_name_H-M   'P 1'
#
loop_
_entity.id
_entity.type
_entity.pdbx_description
1 polymer ?
#
loop_
_entity_poly.entity_id
_entity_poly.type
_entity_poly.pdbx_seq_one_letter_code
_entity_poly.pdbx_strand_id
1 'polypeptide(L)'
;MSENKTITDKDVLDAIKNVLRKSGDLSKIQAEMRAKVTEILQDRQFTNNPGCRNFCPPPPTAEVLLINDLIKEYLEWNGYLYTSTVLTSEAALPKEKRTRAELCAEVGVKDDEKSSALPLLTNIVAAYTERIKRKISKIKKDCT
;
A
#
# COMPACT_ATOMS: atom_id res chain seq x y z
N MET A 1 -9.14 13.82 -51.68
CA MET A 1 -9.52 15.02 -50.91
C MET A 1 -9.29 14.71 -49.45
N SER A 2 -8.30 15.35 -48.83
CA SER A 2 -7.97 15.11 -47.42
C SER A 2 -8.84 16.02 -46.57
N GLU A 3 -9.76 15.42 -45.84
CA GLU A 3 -10.67 16.10 -44.92
C GLU A 3 -9.86 16.62 -43.73
N ASN A 4 -9.59 17.93 -43.71
CA ASN A 4 -8.97 18.59 -42.56
C ASN A 4 -9.99 18.61 -41.42
N LYS A 5 -9.95 17.56 -40.59
CA LYS A 5 -10.69 17.52 -39.33
C LYS A 5 -10.23 18.69 -38.47
N THR A 6 -11.10 19.68 -38.29
CA THR A 6 -10.88 20.79 -37.36
C THR A 6 -10.77 20.23 -35.95
N ILE A 7 -9.55 20.18 -35.42
CA ILE A 7 -9.25 19.79 -34.06
C ILE A 7 -9.94 20.79 -33.13
N THR A 8 -10.91 20.31 -32.35
CA THR A 8 -11.68 21.16 -31.42
C THR A 8 -10.92 21.26 -30.09
N ASP A 9 -11.10 22.34 -29.32
CA ASP A 9 -10.52 22.47 -27.98
C ASP A 9 -10.81 21.28 -27.05
N LYS A 10 -11.97 20.64 -27.24
CA LYS A 10 -12.34 19.39 -26.57
C LYS A 10 -11.43 18.22 -26.96
N ASP A 11 -11.07 18.09 -28.23
CA ASP A 11 -10.16 17.05 -28.72
C ASP A 11 -8.77 17.23 -28.12
N VAL A 12 -8.30 18.48 -28.01
CA VAL A 12 -7.02 18.81 -27.36
C VAL A 12 -7.06 18.48 -25.87
N LEU A 13 -8.13 18.88 -25.18
CA LEU A 13 -8.32 18.58 -23.76
C LEU A 13 -8.37 17.08 -23.48
N ASP A 14 -9.06 16.32 -24.33
CA ASP A 14 -9.17 14.86 -24.20
C ASP A 14 -7.85 14.16 -24.53
N ALA A 15 -7.09 14.66 -25.51
CA ALA A 15 -5.73 14.20 -25.77
C ALA A 15 -4.82 14.41 -24.55
N ILE A 16 -4.85 15.59 -23.92
CA ILE A 16 -4.10 15.89 -22.69
C ILE A 16 -4.53 14.97 -21.55
N LYS A 17 -5.83 14.80 -21.31
CA LYS A 17 -6.33 13.87 -20.29
C LYS A 17 -5.88 12.43 -20.54
N ASN A 18 -5.85 11.99 -21.80
CA ASN A 18 -5.40 10.66 -22.16
C ASN A 18 -3.89 10.49 -21.93
N VAL A 19 -3.07 11.50 -22.21
CA VAL A 19 -1.64 11.50 -21.89
C VAL A 19 -1.44 11.41 -20.37
N LEU A 20 -2.10 12.26 -19.59
CA LEU A 20 -2.02 12.26 -18.12
C LEU A 20 -2.57 10.96 -17.49
N ARG A 21 -3.54 10.32 -18.13
CA ARG A 21 -4.06 9.01 -17.71
C ARG A 21 -3.05 7.90 -18.01
N LYS A 22 -2.36 7.96 -19.14
CA LYS A 22 -1.31 6.99 -19.52
C LYS A 22 -0.05 7.13 -18.67
N SER A 23 0.35 8.37 -18.32
CA SER A 23 1.45 8.61 -17.37
C SER A 23 1.07 8.27 -15.92
N GLY A 24 -0.23 8.26 -15.61
CA GLY A 24 -0.79 7.99 -14.29
C GLY A 24 -0.85 9.22 -13.37
N ASP A 25 -0.40 10.39 -13.85
CA ASP A 25 -0.49 11.67 -13.15
C ASP A 25 -1.94 12.04 -12.83
N LEU A 26 -2.87 11.73 -13.74
CA LEU A 26 -4.29 12.00 -13.51
C LEU A 26 -4.85 11.19 -12.34
N SER A 27 -4.43 9.93 -12.21
CA SER A 27 -4.83 9.05 -11.11
C SER A 27 -4.22 9.51 -9.79
N LYS A 28 -2.97 10.00 -9.79
CA LYS A 28 -2.32 10.60 -8.63
C LYS A 28 -3.08 11.83 -8.13
N ILE A 29 -3.37 12.78 -9.02
CA ILE A 29 -4.13 13.99 -8.67
C ILE A 29 -5.51 13.63 -8.13
N GLN A 30 -6.20 12.65 -8.73
CA GLN A 30 -7.48 12.16 -8.23
C GLN A 30 -7.37 11.52 -6.85
N ALA A 31 -6.32 10.74 -6.60
CA ALA A 31 -6.08 10.11 -5.29
C ALA A 31 -5.78 11.17 -4.22
N GLU A 32 -4.92 12.14 -4.51
CA GLU A 32 -4.61 13.27 -3.61
C GLU A 32 -5.86 14.10 -3.31
N MET A 33 -6.67 14.39 -4.33
CA MET A 33 -7.95 15.08 -4.15
C MET A 33 -8.90 14.29 -3.25
N ARG A 34 -9.05 12.98 -3.50
CA ARG A 34 -9.89 12.09 -2.66
C ARG A 34 -9.40 12.06 -1.22
N ALA A 35 -8.11 11.92 -1.00
CA ALA A 35 -7.51 11.95 0.33
C ALA A 35 -7.81 13.28 1.05
N LYS A 36 -7.60 14.42 0.37
CA LYS A 36 -7.87 15.74 0.94
C LYS A 36 -9.34 15.97 1.25
N VAL A 37 -10.24 15.53 0.37
CA VAL A 37 -11.69 15.61 0.60
C VAL A 37 -12.10 14.75 1.79
N THR A 38 -11.60 13.51 1.87
CA THR A 38 -11.86 12.61 3.00
C THR A 38 -11.36 13.20 4.31
N GLU A 39 -10.14 13.76 4.35
CA GLU A 39 -9.58 14.45 5.51
C GLU A 39 -10.49 15.59 5.97
N ILE A 40 -10.90 16.49 5.06
CA ILE A 40 -11.79 17.62 5.38
C ILE A 40 -13.16 17.14 5.88
N LEU A 41 -13.69 16.07 5.29
CA LEU A 41 -14.96 15.49 5.71
C LEU A 41 -14.86 14.81 7.08
N GLN A 42 -13.73 14.17 7.39
CA GLN A 42 -13.46 13.58 8.70
C GLN A 42 -13.34 14.67 9.76
N ASP A 43 -12.54 15.72 9.52
CA ASP A 43 -12.40 16.87 10.44
C ASP A 43 -13.75 17.53 10.76
N ARG A 44 -14.61 17.74 9.76
CA ARG A 44 -15.96 18.29 9.97
C ARG A 44 -16.88 17.35 10.74
N GLN A 45 -16.73 16.04 10.59
CA GLN A 45 -17.47 15.06 11.38
C GLN A 45 -17.00 15.07 12.84
N PHE A 46 -15.71 15.26 13.09
CA PHE A 46 -15.15 15.40 14.44
C PHE A 46 -15.59 16.68 15.14
N THR A 47 -15.73 17.81 14.44
CA THR A 47 -16.13 19.09 15.06
C THR A 47 -17.62 19.20 15.34
N ASN A 48 -18.47 18.58 14.52
CA ASN A 48 -19.93 18.79 14.60
C ASN A 48 -20.68 17.69 15.37
N ASN A 49 -20.03 16.58 15.73
CA ASN A 49 -20.69 15.52 16.49
C ASN A 49 -19.73 14.80 17.46
N PRO A 50 -19.67 15.19 18.75
CA PRO A 50 -18.80 14.57 19.74
C PRO A 50 -19.08 13.07 19.96
N GLY A 51 -20.28 12.59 19.58
CA GLY A 51 -20.66 11.18 19.62
C GLY A 51 -20.10 10.32 18.47
N CYS A 52 -19.58 10.96 17.40
CA CYS A 52 -18.89 10.27 16.30
C CYS A 52 -17.42 9.94 16.61
N ARG A 53 -16.96 10.16 17.85
CA ARG A 53 -15.69 9.59 18.34
C ARG A 53 -15.63 8.05 18.21
N ASN A 54 -16.79 7.40 18.10
CA ASN A 54 -16.91 5.95 17.92
C ASN A 54 -16.78 5.47 16.45
N PHE A 55 -16.67 6.39 15.48
CA PHE A 55 -16.48 6.06 14.05
C PHE A 55 -15.03 6.27 13.56
N CYS A 56 -14.15 6.78 14.42
CA CYS A 56 -12.73 6.75 14.14
C CYS A 56 -12.19 5.37 14.50
N PRO A 57 -11.50 4.67 13.57
CA PRO A 57 -10.73 3.50 13.95
C PRO A 57 -9.80 3.89 15.10
N PRO A 58 -9.68 3.06 16.16
CA PRO A 58 -8.69 3.32 17.19
C PRO A 58 -7.31 3.49 16.56
N PRO A 59 -6.40 4.29 17.17
CA PRO A 59 -5.03 4.40 16.69
C PRO A 59 -4.44 3.01 16.42
N PRO A 60 -3.77 2.80 15.27
CA PRO A 60 -3.26 1.49 14.93
C PRO A 60 -2.27 1.01 15.99
N THR A 61 -2.39 -0.24 16.39
CA THR A 61 -1.43 -0.87 17.30
C THR A 61 -0.07 -1.01 16.61
N ALA A 62 1.00 -1.24 17.38
CA ALA A 62 2.34 -1.50 16.82
C ALA A 62 2.33 -2.66 15.80
N GLU A 63 1.56 -3.72 16.06
CA GLU A 63 1.40 -4.86 15.15
C GLU A 63 0.74 -4.45 13.83
N VAL A 64 -0.29 -3.60 13.89
CA VAL A 64 -0.97 -3.10 12.67
C VAL A 64 -0.04 -2.19 11.88
N LEU A 65 0.73 -1.33 12.55
CA LEU A 65 1.73 -0.48 11.90
C LEU A 65 2.80 -1.33 11.19
N LEU A 66 3.33 -2.36 11.86
CA LEU A 66 4.27 -3.30 11.28
C LEU A 66 3.69 -4.00 10.03
N ILE A 67 2.44 -4.47 10.10
CA ILE A 67 1.76 -5.08 8.95
C ILE A 67 1.64 -4.08 7.81
N ASN A 68 1.23 -2.84 8.09
CA ASN A 68 1.10 -1.80 7.09
C ASN A 68 2.44 -1.44 6.44
N ASP A 69 3.54 -1.39 7.21
CA ASP A 69 4.89 -1.19 6.68
C ASP A 69 5.34 -2.34 5.78
N LEU A 70 5.04 -3.60 6.15
CA LEU A 70 5.32 -4.78 5.32
C LEU A 70 4.51 -4.78 4.02
N ILE A 71 3.23 -4.38 4.08
CA ILE A 71 2.38 -4.23 2.89
C ILE A 71 2.92 -3.11 2.01
N LYS A 72 3.29 -1.96 2.59
CA LYS A 72 3.87 -0.83 1.86
C LYS A 72 5.15 -1.24 1.12
N GLU A 73 6.06 -1.93 1.80
CA GLU A 73 7.28 -2.46 1.17
C GLU A 73 6.94 -3.43 0.02
N TYR A 74 6.00 -4.34 0.22
CA TYR A 74 5.54 -5.27 -0.83
C TYR A 74 4.97 -4.52 -2.04
N LEU A 75 4.12 -3.52 -1.82
CA LEU A 75 3.52 -2.73 -2.88
C LEU A 75 4.60 -1.97 -3.68
N GLU A 76 5.54 -1.34 -2.97
CA GLU A 76 6.65 -0.61 -3.61
C GLU A 76 7.57 -1.54 -4.40
N TRP A 77 7.91 -2.70 -3.85
CA TRP A 77 8.73 -3.70 -4.51
C TRP A 77 8.12 -4.20 -5.83
N ASN A 78 6.80 -4.40 -5.84
CA ASN A 78 6.08 -4.85 -7.04
C ASN A 78 5.70 -3.71 -8.00
N GLY A 79 6.07 -2.46 -7.69
CA GLY A 79 5.76 -1.29 -8.54
C GLY A 79 4.32 -0.76 -8.40
N TYR A 80 3.57 -1.16 -7.37
CA TYR A 80 2.21 -0.67 -7.07
C TYR A 80 2.25 0.69 -6.34
N LEU A 81 2.96 1.65 -6.91
CA LEU A 81 3.32 2.92 -6.25
C LEU A 81 2.09 3.79 -5.89
N TYR A 82 1.07 3.80 -6.75
CA TYR A 82 -0.17 4.54 -6.49
C TYR A 82 -0.92 3.98 -5.27
N THR A 83 -1.07 2.65 -5.21
CA THR A 83 -1.70 1.97 -4.08
C THR A 83 -0.91 2.17 -2.79
N SER A 84 0.42 2.14 -2.85
CA SER A 84 1.29 2.43 -1.70
C SER A 84 1.06 3.85 -1.14
N THR A 85 0.90 4.83 -2.04
CA THR A 85 0.66 6.23 -1.65
C THR A 85 -0.71 6.40 -0.97
N VAL A 86 -1.75 5.78 -1.54
CA VAL A 86 -3.09 5.80 -0.94
C VAL A 86 -3.08 5.11 0.43
N LEU A 87 -2.49 3.91 0.53
CA LEU A 87 -2.34 3.19 1.80
C LEU A 87 -1.64 4.02 2.86
N THR A 88 -0.52 4.67 2.51
CA THR A 88 0.23 5.51 3.46
C THR A 88 -0.63 6.65 4.00
N SER A 89 -1.48 7.22 3.17
CA SER A 89 -2.38 8.32 3.54
C SER A 89 -3.56 7.84 4.39
N GLU A 90 -4.16 6.70 4.03
CA GLU A 90 -5.33 6.13 4.72
C GLU A 90 -4.96 5.49 6.07
N ALA A 91 -3.82 4.83 6.15
CA ALA A 91 -3.36 4.13 7.35
C ALA A 91 -2.68 5.05 8.38
N ALA A 92 -2.60 6.36 8.09
CA ALA A 92 -1.87 7.35 8.90
C ALA A 92 -0.45 6.88 9.24
N LEU A 93 0.22 6.22 8.29
CA LEU A 93 1.58 5.72 8.48
C LEU A 93 2.54 6.89 8.74
N PRO A 94 3.59 6.69 9.56
CA PRO A 94 4.65 7.68 9.71
C PRO A 94 5.20 8.12 8.35
N LYS A 95 5.46 9.42 8.22
CA LYS A 95 6.06 9.99 6.99
C LYS A 95 7.45 9.41 6.73
N GLU A 96 8.16 9.07 7.79
CA GLU A 96 9.46 8.41 7.71
C GLU A 96 9.27 6.94 7.39
N LYS A 97 9.84 6.52 6.26
CA LYS A 97 9.80 5.12 5.83
C LYS A 97 10.79 4.32 6.67
N ARG A 98 10.32 3.24 7.29
CA ARG A 98 11.20 2.28 7.95
C ARG A 98 12.09 1.58 6.95
N THR A 99 13.34 1.43 7.32
CA THR A 99 14.34 0.69 6.55
C THR A 99 14.03 -0.80 6.62
N ARG A 100 14.42 -1.53 5.58
CA ARG A 100 14.25 -2.98 5.54
C ARG A 100 14.99 -3.69 6.69
N ALA A 101 16.13 -3.17 7.12
CA ALA A 101 16.88 -3.68 8.27
C ALA A 101 16.08 -3.58 9.58
N GLU A 102 15.38 -2.48 9.80
CA GLU A 102 14.51 -2.31 10.98
C GLU A 102 13.33 -3.27 10.95
N LEU A 103 12.70 -3.45 9.79
CA LEU A 103 11.60 -4.40 9.63
C LEU A 103 12.08 -5.84 9.89
N CYS A 104 13.22 -6.24 9.32
CA CYS A 104 13.84 -7.55 9.54
C CYS A 104 14.14 -7.81 11.03
N ALA A 105 14.65 -6.81 11.74
CA ALA A 105 14.93 -6.91 13.17
C ALA A 105 13.64 -7.14 13.98
N GLU A 106 12.54 -6.49 13.61
CA GLU A 106 11.26 -6.61 14.30
C GLU A 106 10.54 -7.93 14.01
N VAL A 107 10.57 -8.41 12.76
CA VAL A 107 9.94 -9.70 12.39
C VAL A 107 10.80 -10.91 12.74
N GLY A 108 12.07 -10.71 13.12
CA GLY A 108 13.00 -11.78 13.47
C GLY A 108 13.45 -12.62 12.27
N VAL A 109 13.53 -12.02 11.08
CA VAL A 109 13.98 -12.68 9.84
C VAL A 109 15.32 -12.10 9.42
N LYS A 110 16.25 -12.95 8.98
CA LYS A 110 17.52 -12.51 8.40
C LYS A 110 17.34 -12.19 6.92
N ASP A 111 17.93 -11.07 6.50
CA ASP A 111 17.98 -10.66 5.10
C ASP A 111 19.31 -11.12 4.48
N ASP A 112 19.34 -12.37 4.02
CA ASP A 112 20.48 -12.94 3.29
C ASP A 112 20.38 -12.59 1.79
N GLU A 113 21.47 -12.72 1.00
CA GLU A 113 21.50 -12.32 -0.43
C GLU A 113 20.35 -12.86 -1.28
N LYS A 114 19.86 -14.07 -0.97
CA LYS A 114 18.71 -14.68 -1.67
C LYS A 114 17.37 -14.10 -1.20
N SER A 115 17.27 -13.74 0.07
CA SER A 115 16.08 -13.18 0.69
C SER A 115 15.91 -11.70 0.32
N SER A 116 17.00 -10.97 0.14
CA SER A 116 16.98 -9.58 -0.33
C SER A 116 16.46 -9.42 -1.76
N ALA A 117 16.33 -10.50 -2.53
CA ALA A 117 15.79 -10.48 -3.90
C ALA A 117 14.25 -10.48 -3.96
N LEU A 118 13.57 -10.62 -2.81
CA LEU A 118 12.12 -10.68 -2.71
C LEU A 118 11.61 -9.71 -1.64
N PRO A 119 10.34 -9.26 -1.72
CA PRO A 119 9.72 -8.50 -0.63
C PRO A 119 9.81 -9.25 0.70
N LEU A 120 10.03 -8.54 1.81
CA LEU A 120 10.16 -9.16 3.13
C LEU A 120 8.91 -9.95 3.52
N LEU A 121 7.73 -9.44 3.16
CA LEU A 121 6.46 -10.14 3.37
C LEU A 121 6.45 -11.53 2.71
N THR A 122 7.02 -11.67 1.51
CA THR A 122 7.15 -12.96 0.81
C THR A 122 8.08 -13.91 1.57
N ASN A 123 9.19 -13.42 2.10
CA ASN A 123 10.12 -14.22 2.90
C ASN A 123 9.47 -14.72 4.20
N ILE A 124 8.71 -13.87 4.88
CA ILE A 124 7.96 -14.23 6.10
C ILE A 124 6.98 -15.36 5.80
N VAL A 125 6.17 -15.22 4.74
CA VAL A 125 5.20 -16.25 4.33
C VAL A 125 5.91 -17.56 4.00
N ALA A 126 6.98 -17.52 3.23
CA ALA A 126 7.76 -18.71 2.88
C ALA A 126 8.33 -19.41 4.12
N ALA A 127 8.92 -18.66 5.05
CA ALA A 127 9.47 -19.20 6.30
C ALA A 127 8.38 -19.85 7.17
N TYR A 128 7.21 -19.21 7.28
CA TYR A 128 6.07 -19.75 8.02
C TYR A 128 5.52 -21.04 7.39
N THR A 129 5.32 -21.05 6.07
CA THR A 129 4.83 -22.22 5.33
C THR A 129 5.80 -23.40 5.45
N GLU A 130 7.10 -23.19 5.31
CA GLU A 130 8.11 -24.24 5.47
C GLU A 130 8.14 -24.79 6.91
N ARG A 131 7.98 -23.93 7.91
CA ARG A 131 7.88 -24.37 9.32
C ARG A 131 6.65 -25.26 9.54
N ILE A 132 5.49 -24.90 8.97
CA ILE A 132 4.28 -25.73 9.05
C ILE A 132 4.49 -27.09 8.37
N LYS A 133 5.02 -27.11 7.14
CA LYS A 133 5.29 -28.36 6.42
C LYS A 133 6.17 -29.31 7.23
N ARG A 134 7.26 -28.80 7.83
CA ARG A 134 8.14 -29.60 8.70
C ARG A 134 7.42 -30.18 9.92
N LYS A 135 6.57 -29.39 10.58
CA LYS A 135 5.75 -29.88 11.71
C LYS A 135 4.83 -31.01 11.29
N ILE A 136 4.13 -30.85 10.16
CA ILE A 136 3.23 -31.89 9.62
C ILE A 136 4.01 -33.17 9.28
N SER A 137 5.15 -33.04 8.61
CA SER A 137 6.00 -34.20 8.27
C SER A 137 6.54 -34.92 9.49
N LYS A 138 6.89 -34.19 10.56
CA LYS A 138 7.32 -34.78 11.83
C LYS A 138 6.20 -35.56 12.50
N ILE A 139 5.00 -34.99 12.58
CA ILE A 139 3.82 -35.67 13.15
C ILE A 139 3.52 -36.97 12.40
N LYS A 140 3.58 -36.96 11.05
CA LYS A 140 3.38 -38.18 10.25
C LYS A 140 4.41 -39.27 10.56
N LYS A 141 5.68 -38.88 10.74
CA LYS A 141 6.75 -39.82 11.08
C LYS A 141 6.60 -40.41 12.48
N ASP A 142 6.10 -39.63 13.45
CA ASP A 142 5.92 -40.09 14.83
C ASP A 142 4.68 -41.00 15.00
N CYS A 143 3.75 -41.00 14.03
CA CYS A 143 2.55 -41.84 14.01
C CYS A 143 2.66 -43.12 13.15
N THR A 144 3.80 -43.39 12.52
CA THR A 144 4.05 -44.58 11.68
C THR A 144 5.11 -45.46 12.32
#